data_AF-A0AAP6WR99-F1
#
_entry.id   AF-A0AAP6WR99-F1
#
_cell.length_a   1.000
_cell.length_b   1.000
_cell.length_c   1.000
_cell.angle_alpha   90.00
_cell.angle_beta   90.00
_cell.angle_gamma   90.00
#
_symmetry.space_group_name_H-M   'P 1'
#
loop_
_entity.id
_entity.type
_entity.pdbx_description
1 polymer ?
#
loop_
_entity_poly.entity_id
_entity_poly.type
_entity_poly.pdbx_seq_one_letter_code
_entity_poly.pdbx_strand_id
1 'polypeptide(L)'
;MTVNEQNLKEEALRCLMCKNPRCKANCPISTPIPEVIGLFKEDKIKEAGEILFENNPLSVVCSIVCPHENQCKGNCIKGIKETPVNFSEIEKEISEEFLDNLELTQDTILEDKIAIIGGGPAGITAAFILAKKGYQVTIFDENDKIGGVLRYGIPEFRLSRDIIDKYEEALLKLNVKIRPNTLIGTVITLDMLKSDGYKAIFIATGVWNPKTLNVKGETLGNVHYAIDYLKAPKSYNLGERVVVIGAGNVAMDAARTVKRNGADTYVLYRKSFEDMPATKVEIEEAKEDGVKFELYKAPLEIYEDGVKYIQTERVISEDGRVSFKTLEGSEGVFKCDSIIVAISQAPRTNIVSSSRELSTDKYGLVVTDEKGITTLNGVFASGDVVSGPKTVVEAVANSKKVAYAIDEFCRNN
;
A
#
# COMPACT_ATOMS: atom_id res chain seq x y z
N MET A 1 -32.19 -0.44 -11.33
CA MET A 1 -31.43 -0.66 -10.10
C MET A 1 -31.20 -2.14 -9.94
N THR A 2 -29.95 -2.57 -9.90
CA THR A 2 -29.60 -3.95 -9.57
C THR A 2 -30.01 -4.28 -8.13
N VAL A 3 -30.12 -5.57 -7.77
CA VAL A 3 -30.37 -5.99 -6.36
C VAL A 3 -29.30 -5.45 -5.42
N ASN A 4 -28.08 -5.25 -5.92
CA ASN A 4 -26.97 -4.66 -5.18
C ASN A 4 -27.21 -3.17 -4.87
N GLU A 5 -27.61 -2.36 -5.87
CA GLU A 5 -27.93 -0.93 -5.68
C GLU A 5 -29.07 -0.71 -4.67
N GLN A 6 -30.09 -1.58 -4.68
CA GLN A 6 -31.19 -1.49 -3.73
C GLN A 6 -30.72 -1.71 -2.29
N ASN A 7 -29.82 -2.67 -2.08
CA ASN A 7 -29.19 -2.92 -0.77
C ASN A 7 -28.27 -1.75 -0.35
N LEU A 8 -27.53 -1.14 -1.28
CA LEU A 8 -26.65 0.00 -0.98
C LEU A 8 -27.44 1.27 -0.61
N LYS A 9 -28.60 1.50 -1.21
CA LYS A 9 -29.49 2.60 -0.80
C LYS A 9 -30.04 2.40 0.61
N GLU A 10 -30.43 1.17 0.96
CA GLU A 10 -30.83 0.84 2.34
C GLU A 10 -29.68 1.09 3.32
N GLU A 11 -28.45 0.71 2.96
CA GLU A 11 -27.26 0.98 3.77
C GLU A 11 -26.98 2.48 3.90
N ALA A 12 -27.13 3.25 2.83
CA ALA A 12 -26.99 4.70 2.87
C ALA A 12 -28.00 5.35 3.83
N LEU A 13 -29.26 4.89 3.82
CA LEU A 13 -30.32 5.36 4.72
C LEU A 13 -29.99 5.15 6.20
N ARG A 14 -29.13 4.17 6.53
CA ARG A 14 -28.67 3.94 7.91
C ARG A 14 -27.74 5.05 8.43
N CYS A 15 -27.14 5.85 7.56
CA CYS A 15 -26.26 6.94 7.94
C CYS A 15 -27.00 8.06 8.69
N LEU A 16 -26.48 8.41 9.88
CA LEU A 16 -27.06 9.41 10.78
C LEU A 16 -26.81 10.86 10.36
N MET A 17 -26.09 11.10 9.26
CA MET A 17 -25.72 12.44 8.78
C MET A 17 -25.12 13.31 9.90
N CYS A 18 -24.16 12.74 10.64
CA CYS A 18 -23.61 13.35 11.85
C CYS A 18 -23.04 14.74 11.57
N LYS A 19 -23.44 15.74 12.38
CA LYS A 19 -22.90 17.12 12.31
C LYS A 19 -21.37 17.17 12.46
N ASN A 20 -20.82 16.37 13.37
CA ASN A 20 -19.38 16.21 13.58
C ASN A 20 -18.97 14.77 13.23
N PRO A 21 -18.75 14.46 11.93
CA PRO A 21 -18.56 13.09 11.47
C PRO A 21 -17.18 12.54 11.86
N ARG A 22 -17.16 11.65 12.85
CA ARG A 22 -15.94 10.93 13.26
C ARG A 22 -15.33 10.08 12.16
N CYS A 23 -16.16 9.57 11.23
CA CYS A 23 -15.70 8.81 10.07
C CYS A 23 -14.82 9.65 9.13
N LYS A 24 -15.14 10.94 8.93
CA LYS A 24 -14.31 11.90 8.20
C LYS A 24 -13.04 12.24 8.97
N ALA A 25 -13.17 12.55 10.25
CA ALA A 25 -12.03 12.96 11.09
C ALA A 25 -10.96 11.86 11.26
N ASN A 26 -11.35 10.59 11.16
CA ASN A 26 -10.44 9.44 11.27
C ASN A 26 -10.12 8.80 9.90
N CYS A 27 -10.48 9.46 8.80
CA CYS A 27 -10.02 9.10 7.47
C CYS A 27 -8.74 9.89 7.17
N PRO A 28 -7.60 9.25 6.81
CA PRO A 28 -6.36 9.98 6.56
C PRO A 28 -6.45 11.07 5.48
N ILE A 29 -7.30 10.86 4.46
CA ILE A 29 -7.59 11.83 3.40
C ILE A 29 -8.86 12.68 3.68
N SER A 30 -9.44 12.56 4.88
CA SER A 30 -10.61 13.36 5.31
C SER A 30 -11.80 13.31 4.33
N THR A 31 -12.08 12.15 3.74
CA THR A 31 -13.21 11.96 2.81
C THR A 31 -14.51 12.50 3.41
N PRO A 32 -15.27 13.35 2.69
CA PRO A 32 -16.51 13.94 3.17
C PRO A 32 -17.68 12.94 3.15
N ILE A 33 -17.57 11.87 3.93
CA ILE A 33 -18.45 10.70 3.92
C ILE A 33 -19.95 11.05 4.01
N PRO A 34 -20.43 11.90 4.95
CA PRO A 34 -21.86 12.21 5.01
C PRO A 34 -22.36 12.97 3.78
N GLU A 35 -21.54 13.82 3.19
CA GLU A 35 -21.89 14.60 1.99
C GLU A 35 -22.04 13.68 0.78
N VAL A 36 -21.06 12.79 0.57
CA VAL A 36 -21.10 11.76 -0.47
C VAL A 36 -22.31 10.84 -0.30
N ILE A 37 -22.60 10.39 0.92
CA ILE A 37 -23.80 9.58 1.19
C ILE A 37 -25.09 10.38 0.93
N GLY A 38 -25.10 11.68 1.22
CA GLY A 38 -26.23 12.56 0.92
C GLY A 38 -26.53 12.61 -0.57
N LEU A 39 -25.51 12.85 -1.40
CA LEU A 39 -25.61 12.85 -2.85
C LEU A 39 -26.04 11.47 -3.40
N PHE A 40 -25.49 10.39 -2.86
CA PHE A 40 -25.88 9.03 -3.23
C PHE A 40 -27.37 8.75 -2.97
N LYS A 41 -27.92 9.24 -1.84
CA LYS A 41 -29.37 9.14 -1.54
C LYS A 41 -30.25 9.92 -2.52
N GLU A 42 -29.71 10.99 -3.09
CA GLU A 42 -30.38 11.85 -4.06
C GLU A 42 -30.17 11.41 -5.52
N ASP A 43 -29.58 10.23 -5.75
CA ASP A 43 -29.24 9.72 -7.09
C ASP A 43 -28.25 10.61 -7.86
N LYS A 44 -27.45 11.40 -7.14
CA LYS A 44 -26.41 12.31 -7.66
C LYS A 44 -25.03 11.63 -7.68
N ILE A 45 -24.95 10.52 -8.41
CA ILE A 45 -23.75 9.66 -8.41
C ILE A 45 -22.55 10.38 -9.03
N LYS A 46 -22.76 11.12 -10.12
CA LYS A 46 -21.69 11.86 -10.79
C LYS A 46 -21.06 12.92 -9.87
N GLU A 47 -21.87 13.73 -9.20
CA GLU A 47 -21.36 14.74 -8.25
C GLU A 47 -20.65 14.10 -7.06
N ALA A 48 -21.18 12.98 -6.55
CA ALA A 48 -20.55 12.23 -5.47
C ALA A 48 -19.18 11.67 -5.89
N GLY A 49 -19.08 11.12 -7.11
CA GLY A 49 -17.85 10.60 -7.70
C GLY A 49 -16.80 11.67 -7.92
N GLU A 50 -17.21 12.86 -8.37
CA GLU A 50 -16.31 14.00 -8.54
C GLU A 50 -15.70 14.42 -7.19
N ILE A 51 -16.51 14.54 -6.13
CA ILE A 51 -16.03 14.84 -4.78
C ILE A 51 -15.03 13.78 -4.29
N LEU A 52 -15.32 12.50 -4.51
CA LEU A 52 -14.44 11.40 -4.12
C LEU A 52 -13.11 11.46 -4.87
N PHE A 53 -13.14 11.63 -6.19
CA PHE A 53 -11.95 11.65 -7.04
C PHE A 53 -11.06 12.87 -6.78
N GLU A 54 -11.64 14.07 -6.70
CA GLU A 54 -10.88 15.29 -6.36
C GLU A 54 -10.29 15.22 -4.95
N ASN A 55 -10.95 14.52 -4.03
CA ASN A 55 -10.38 14.27 -2.72
C ASN A 55 -9.24 13.24 -2.77
N ASN A 56 -9.49 12.11 -3.43
CA ASN A 56 -8.64 10.92 -3.51
C ASN A 56 -8.75 10.29 -4.92
N PRO A 57 -7.75 10.48 -5.80
CA PRO A 57 -7.77 9.86 -7.14
C PRO A 57 -7.83 8.33 -7.08
N LEU A 58 -7.40 7.71 -5.98
CA LEU A 58 -7.42 6.26 -5.76
C LEU A 58 -8.61 5.80 -4.90
N SER A 59 -9.76 6.49 -4.97
CA SER A 59 -10.94 6.18 -4.13
C SER A 59 -11.46 4.75 -4.36
N VAL A 60 -11.51 4.25 -5.60
CA VAL A 60 -11.85 2.83 -5.89
C VAL A 60 -10.92 1.86 -5.16
N VAL A 61 -9.61 2.12 -5.20
CA VAL A 61 -8.64 1.24 -4.53
C VAL A 61 -8.84 1.31 -3.01
N CYS A 62 -8.99 2.52 -2.47
CA CYS A 62 -9.12 2.74 -1.03
C CYS A 62 -10.41 2.13 -0.48
N SER A 63 -11.51 2.13 -1.23
CA SER A 63 -12.76 1.48 -0.82
C SER A 63 -12.64 -0.04 -0.73
N ILE A 64 -11.65 -0.64 -1.39
CA ILE A 64 -11.37 -2.08 -1.37
C ILE A 64 -10.35 -2.43 -0.29
N VAL A 65 -9.23 -1.70 -0.20
CA VAL A 65 -8.04 -2.16 0.55
C VAL A 65 -7.77 -1.41 1.85
N CYS A 66 -8.50 -0.33 2.16
CA CYS A 66 -8.29 0.38 3.41
C CYS A 66 -8.65 -0.49 4.63
N PRO A 67 -7.94 -0.34 5.75
CA PRO A 67 -8.29 -0.99 7.01
C PRO A 67 -9.47 -0.25 7.66
N HIS A 68 -10.66 -0.37 7.07
CA HIS A 68 -11.84 0.41 7.45
C HIS A 68 -12.19 0.28 8.93
N GLU A 69 -11.99 -0.90 9.56
CA GLU A 69 -12.22 -1.08 11.01
C GLU A 69 -11.32 -0.23 11.90
N ASN A 70 -10.15 0.20 11.40
CA ASN A 70 -9.21 1.05 12.13
C ASN A 70 -9.43 2.53 11.78
N GLN A 71 -10.29 2.84 10.81
CA GLN A 71 -10.50 4.17 10.24
C GLN A 71 -11.99 4.54 10.26
N CYS A 72 -12.57 4.85 9.09
CA CYS A 72 -13.90 5.42 8.98
C CYS A 72 -15.01 4.53 9.56
N LYS A 73 -14.98 3.21 9.30
CA LYS A 73 -15.99 2.24 9.79
C LYS A 73 -15.87 2.04 11.30
N GLY A 74 -14.66 1.84 11.81
CA GLY A 74 -14.41 1.70 13.25
C GLY A 74 -14.79 2.92 14.09
N ASN A 75 -14.75 4.10 13.48
CA ASN A 75 -15.08 5.37 14.14
C ASN A 75 -16.50 5.88 13.80
N CYS A 76 -17.32 5.08 13.13
CA CYS A 76 -18.71 5.46 12.86
C CYS A 76 -19.50 5.58 14.17
N ILE A 77 -20.15 6.73 14.41
CA ILE A 77 -20.92 6.98 15.65
C ILE A 77 -22.04 5.94 15.83
N LYS A 78 -22.64 5.47 14.73
CA LYS A 78 -23.67 4.42 14.77
C LYS A 78 -23.13 3.10 15.34
N GLY A 79 -21.85 2.81 15.09
CA GLY A 79 -21.12 1.66 15.60
C GLY A 79 -21.02 1.56 17.13
N ILE A 80 -21.36 2.63 17.87
CA ILE A 80 -21.34 2.62 19.34
C ILE A 80 -22.48 1.75 19.91
N LYS A 81 -23.64 1.72 19.26
CA LYS A 81 -24.83 0.99 19.73
C LYS A 81 -25.32 -0.08 18.76
N GLU A 82 -25.00 0.06 17.48
CA GLU A 82 -25.44 -0.82 16.41
C GLU A 82 -24.25 -1.20 15.52
N THR A 83 -24.50 -1.80 14.35
CA THR A 83 -23.45 -2.00 13.35
C THR A 83 -23.13 -0.68 12.63
N PRO A 84 -21.83 -0.37 12.38
CA PRO A 84 -21.42 0.77 11.57
C PRO A 84 -22.04 0.80 10.17
N VAL A 85 -22.08 1.99 9.57
CA VAL A 85 -22.41 2.13 8.14
C VAL A 85 -21.25 1.62 7.30
N ASN A 86 -21.55 0.78 6.31
CA ASN A 86 -20.59 0.20 5.38
C ASN A 86 -20.31 1.14 4.21
N PHE A 87 -19.73 2.31 4.52
CA PHE A 87 -19.44 3.34 3.50
C PHE A 87 -18.54 2.84 2.37
N SER A 88 -17.63 1.89 2.64
CA SER A 88 -16.70 1.38 1.62
C SER A 88 -17.39 0.74 0.42
N GLU A 89 -18.54 0.08 0.60
CA GLU A 89 -19.29 -0.49 -0.53
C GLU A 89 -19.99 0.61 -1.35
N ILE A 90 -20.50 1.65 -0.69
CA ILE A 90 -21.07 2.84 -1.35
C ILE A 90 -19.96 3.62 -2.10
N GLU A 91 -18.80 3.81 -1.47
CA GLU A 91 -17.63 4.46 -2.07
C GLU A 91 -17.17 3.70 -3.30
N LYS A 92 -17.13 2.37 -3.24
CA LYS A 92 -16.76 1.52 -4.36
C LYS A 92 -17.70 1.71 -5.54
N GLU A 93 -19.01 1.57 -5.34
CA GLU A 93 -20.02 1.72 -6.40
C GLU A 93 -19.88 3.08 -7.11
N ILE A 94 -19.89 4.17 -6.33
CA ILE A 94 -19.78 5.53 -6.87
C ILE A 94 -18.47 5.74 -7.62
N SER A 95 -17.36 5.28 -7.04
CA SER A 95 -16.03 5.55 -7.59
C SER A 95 -15.73 4.70 -8.82
N GLU A 96 -16.23 3.46 -8.89
CA GLU A 96 -16.09 2.61 -10.07
C GLU A 96 -16.88 3.21 -11.24
N GLU A 97 -18.15 3.60 -11.01
CA GLU A 97 -18.96 4.27 -12.05
C GLU A 97 -18.29 5.57 -12.52
N PHE A 98 -17.74 6.37 -11.60
CA PHE A 98 -17.06 7.61 -11.93
C PHE A 98 -15.76 7.37 -12.71
N LEU A 99 -14.94 6.39 -12.31
CA LEU A 99 -13.69 6.07 -13.01
C LEU A 99 -13.96 5.57 -14.44
N ASP A 100 -15.03 4.81 -14.65
CA ASP A 100 -15.40 4.27 -15.96
C ASP A 100 -15.84 5.35 -16.95
N ASN A 101 -16.45 6.42 -16.43
CA ASN A 101 -16.93 7.56 -17.22
C ASN A 101 -16.05 8.81 -17.02
N LEU A 102 -14.80 8.61 -16.61
CA LEU A 102 -13.91 9.69 -16.22
C LEU A 102 -13.49 10.53 -17.43
N GLU A 103 -13.96 11.78 -17.44
CA GLU A 103 -13.57 12.82 -18.40
C GLU A 103 -12.53 13.73 -17.75
N LEU A 104 -11.27 13.59 -18.17
CA LEU A 104 -10.17 14.41 -17.68
C LEU A 104 -9.70 15.39 -18.75
N THR A 105 -9.54 16.64 -18.35
CA THR A 105 -8.88 17.68 -19.14
C THR A 105 -7.81 18.35 -18.30
N GLN A 106 -6.83 18.93 -18.97
CA GLN A 106 -5.83 19.78 -18.31
C GLN A 106 -6.43 21.19 -18.16
N ASP A 107 -6.26 21.80 -16.99
CA ASP A 107 -6.73 23.15 -16.67
C ASP A 107 -6.03 24.21 -17.56
N THR A 108 -4.77 23.94 -17.90
CA THR A 108 -3.91 24.77 -18.75
C THR A 108 -2.81 23.91 -19.38
N ILE A 109 -1.95 24.48 -20.21
CA ILE A 109 -0.75 23.83 -20.74
C ILE A 109 0.47 24.56 -20.18
N LEU A 110 1.33 23.84 -19.46
CA LEU A 110 2.58 24.36 -18.90
C LEU A 110 3.78 23.72 -19.62
N GLU A 111 4.85 24.49 -19.81
CA GLU A 111 6.09 23.98 -20.42
C GLU A 111 6.96 23.19 -19.42
N ASP A 112 6.76 23.46 -18.12
CA ASP A 112 7.52 22.85 -17.04
C ASP A 112 7.35 21.32 -17.00
N LYS A 113 8.49 20.62 -17.03
CA LYS A 113 8.56 19.16 -16.97
C LYS A 113 8.69 18.68 -15.53
N ILE A 114 7.94 17.64 -15.18
CA ILE A 114 8.01 16.98 -13.87
C ILE A 114 8.31 15.49 -14.05
N ALA A 115 9.34 15.02 -13.36
CA ALA A 115 9.67 13.60 -13.30
C ALA A 115 9.08 12.99 -12.03
N ILE A 116 8.34 11.89 -12.17
CA ILE A 116 7.83 11.08 -11.06
C ILE A 116 8.55 9.74 -11.10
N ILE A 117 9.23 9.39 -10.01
CA ILE A 117 10.01 8.16 -9.92
C ILE A 117 9.25 7.16 -9.06
N GLY A 118 8.68 6.14 -9.69
CA GLY A 118 7.79 5.14 -9.11
C GLY A 118 6.32 5.42 -9.43
N GLY A 119 5.67 4.49 -10.13
CA GLY A 119 4.26 4.52 -10.50
C GLY A 119 3.34 3.86 -9.47
N GLY A 120 3.72 3.86 -8.18
CA GLY A 120 2.86 3.38 -7.08
C GLY A 120 1.78 4.40 -6.67
N PRO A 121 1.05 4.15 -5.56
CA PRO A 121 -0.03 5.03 -5.10
C PRO A 121 0.35 6.52 -5.00
N ALA A 122 1.53 6.80 -4.45
CA ALA A 122 2.05 8.15 -4.30
C ALA A 122 2.33 8.81 -5.66
N GLY A 123 3.00 8.08 -6.57
CA GLY A 123 3.31 8.55 -7.91
C GLY A 123 2.07 8.79 -8.75
N ILE A 124 1.09 7.88 -8.74
CA ILE A 124 -0.18 8.03 -9.45
C ILE A 124 -0.94 9.26 -8.94
N THR A 125 -0.99 9.45 -7.62
CA THR A 125 -1.67 10.60 -7.00
C THR A 125 -1.03 11.92 -7.44
N ALA A 126 0.30 12.03 -7.34
CA ALA A 126 1.02 13.21 -7.76
C ALA A 126 0.86 13.45 -9.28
N ALA A 127 0.88 12.40 -10.08
CA ALA A 127 0.71 12.48 -11.53
C ALA A 127 -0.65 13.05 -11.92
N PHE A 128 -1.75 12.56 -11.33
CA PHE A 128 -3.08 13.11 -11.58
C PHE A 128 -3.15 14.61 -11.23
N ILE A 129 -2.70 14.98 -10.03
CA ILE A 129 -2.79 16.37 -9.56
C ILE A 129 -1.97 17.32 -10.46
N LEU A 130 -0.73 16.94 -10.78
CA LEU A 130 0.18 17.78 -11.57
C LEU A 130 -0.20 17.79 -13.05
N ALA A 131 -0.61 16.67 -13.62
CA ALA A 131 -1.03 16.62 -15.02
C ALA A 131 -2.34 17.39 -15.24
N LYS A 132 -3.32 17.30 -14.32
CA LYS A 132 -4.53 18.15 -14.38
C LYS A 132 -4.19 19.64 -14.37
N LYS A 133 -3.17 20.05 -13.61
CA LYS A 133 -2.68 21.45 -13.59
C LYS A 133 -1.95 21.87 -14.87
N GLY A 134 -1.68 20.95 -15.80
CA GLY A 134 -1.07 21.25 -17.10
C GLY A 134 0.43 20.96 -17.23
N TYR A 135 1.09 20.42 -16.20
CA TYR A 135 2.52 20.10 -16.25
C TYR A 135 2.82 18.94 -17.21
N GLN A 136 4.01 18.95 -17.83
CA GLN A 136 4.50 17.84 -18.64
C GLN A 136 5.06 16.73 -17.74
N VAL A 137 4.19 15.83 -17.31
CA VAL A 137 4.54 14.76 -16.36
C VAL A 137 5.09 13.53 -17.09
N THR A 138 6.21 12.99 -16.59
CA THR A 138 6.72 11.67 -16.96
C THR A 138 6.87 10.80 -15.73
N ILE A 139 6.23 9.62 -15.73
CA ILE A 139 6.42 8.57 -14.71
C ILE A 139 7.51 7.61 -15.18
N PHE A 140 8.49 7.34 -14.33
CA PHE A 140 9.51 6.32 -14.51
C PHE A 140 9.25 5.19 -13.51
N ASP A 141 8.96 3.98 -14.00
CA ASP A 141 8.72 2.81 -13.14
C ASP A 141 9.74 1.71 -13.42
N GLU A 142 10.21 1.03 -12.37
CA GLU A 142 11.17 -0.07 -12.52
C GLU A 142 10.53 -1.33 -13.12
N ASN A 143 9.21 -1.47 -13.01
CA ASN A 143 8.47 -2.63 -13.52
C ASN A 143 7.87 -2.34 -14.90
N ASP A 144 7.28 -3.37 -15.50
CA ASP A 144 6.69 -3.34 -16.83
C ASP A 144 5.38 -2.52 -16.91
N LYS A 145 4.67 -2.38 -15.79
CA LYS A 145 3.45 -1.56 -15.64
C LYS A 145 3.48 -0.73 -14.37
N ILE A 146 2.70 0.36 -14.33
CA ILE A 146 2.52 1.13 -13.10
C ILE A 146 1.58 0.40 -12.12
N GLY A 147 1.48 0.93 -10.90
CA GLY A 147 0.63 0.44 -9.82
C GLY A 147 1.41 0.14 -8.55
N GLY A 148 2.71 -0.13 -8.65
CA GLY A 148 3.55 -0.45 -7.50
C GLY A 148 2.93 -1.55 -6.63
N VAL A 149 2.83 -1.34 -5.31
CA VAL A 149 2.25 -2.33 -4.39
C VAL A 149 0.81 -2.72 -4.75
N LEU A 150 0.05 -1.84 -5.40
CA LEU A 150 -1.32 -2.15 -5.83
C LEU A 150 -1.33 -3.32 -6.83
N ARG A 151 -0.35 -3.35 -7.75
CA ARG A 151 -0.23 -4.37 -8.80
C ARG A 151 0.67 -5.54 -8.40
N TYR A 152 1.71 -5.28 -7.61
CA TYR A 152 2.79 -6.24 -7.40
C TYR A 152 2.85 -6.76 -5.95
N GLY A 153 2.13 -6.13 -5.02
CA GLY A 153 2.06 -6.55 -3.63
C GLY A 153 0.69 -7.13 -3.26
N ILE A 154 -0.39 -6.41 -3.57
CA ILE A 154 -1.76 -6.83 -3.25
C ILE A 154 -2.18 -7.92 -4.25
N PRO A 155 -2.61 -9.11 -3.81
CA PRO A 155 -3.06 -10.18 -4.69
C PRO A 155 -4.27 -9.81 -5.54
N GLU A 156 -4.37 -10.38 -6.74
CA GLU A 156 -5.44 -10.09 -7.71
C GLU A 156 -6.84 -10.45 -7.20
N PHE A 157 -6.96 -11.49 -6.35
CA PHE A 157 -8.24 -11.85 -5.73
C PHE A 157 -8.73 -10.80 -4.70
N ARG A 158 -7.86 -9.89 -4.24
CA ARG A 158 -8.23 -8.75 -3.40
C ARG A 158 -8.44 -7.48 -4.22
N LEU A 159 -7.56 -7.22 -5.19
CA LEU A 159 -7.58 -6.01 -6.01
C LEU A 159 -7.33 -6.37 -7.48
N SER A 160 -8.37 -6.24 -8.30
CA SER A 160 -8.30 -6.53 -9.74
C SER A 160 -7.25 -5.64 -10.43
N ARG A 161 -6.52 -6.24 -11.37
CA ARG A 161 -5.54 -5.53 -12.19
C ARG A 161 -6.20 -4.56 -13.16
N ASP A 162 -7.43 -4.83 -13.58
CA ASP A 162 -8.21 -3.97 -14.48
C ASP A 162 -8.43 -2.58 -13.89
N ILE A 163 -8.64 -2.49 -12.56
CA ILE A 163 -8.79 -1.20 -11.87
C ILE A 163 -7.51 -0.37 -12.01
N ILE A 164 -6.34 -1.00 -11.94
CA ILE A 164 -5.05 -0.31 -12.08
C ILE A 164 -4.81 0.09 -13.53
N ASP A 165 -5.16 -0.78 -14.48
CA ASP A 165 -5.08 -0.48 -15.91
C ASP A 165 -5.95 0.75 -16.27
N LYS A 166 -7.15 0.90 -15.68
CA LYS A 166 -7.99 2.11 -15.83
C LYS A 166 -7.29 3.41 -15.36
N TYR A 167 -6.53 3.36 -14.26
CA TYR A 167 -5.74 4.52 -13.82
C TYR A 167 -4.62 4.87 -14.78
N GLU A 168 -3.95 3.86 -15.34
CA GLU A 168 -2.92 4.06 -16.36
C GLU A 168 -3.50 4.73 -17.60
N GLU A 169 -4.62 4.23 -18.10
CA GLU A 169 -5.34 4.81 -19.24
C GLU A 169 -5.78 6.26 -18.99
N ALA A 170 -6.31 6.55 -17.80
CA ALA A 170 -6.71 7.90 -17.41
C ALA A 170 -5.52 8.88 -17.36
N LEU A 171 -4.36 8.44 -16.89
CA LEU A 171 -3.13 9.25 -16.93
C LEU A 171 -2.64 9.50 -18.36
N LEU A 172 -2.70 8.48 -19.23
CA LEU A 172 -2.34 8.63 -20.64
C LEU A 172 -3.27 9.63 -21.36
N LYS A 173 -4.58 9.64 -21.05
CA LYS A 173 -5.54 10.66 -21.54
C LYS A 173 -5.19 12.08 -21.09
N LEU A 174 -4.53 12.23 -19.93
CA LEU A 174 -3.96 13.50 -19.45
C LEU A 174 -2.58 13.84 -20.04
N ASN A 175 -2.15 13.14 -21.11
CA ASN A 175 -0.85 13.28 -21.76
C ASN A 175 0.36 12.97 -20.84
N VAL A 176 0.15 12.22 -19.75
CA VAL A 176 1.26 11.74 -18.92
C VAL A 176 2.05 10.70 -19.72
N LYS A 177 3.37 10.84 -19.74
CA LYS A 177 4.25 9.84 -20.34
C LYS A 177 4.65 8.80 -19.31
N ILE A 178 4.65 7.53 -19.68
CA ILE A 178 5.08 6.44 -18.80
C ILE A 178 6.28 5.76 -19.44
N ARG A 179 7.37 5.63 -18.67
CA ARG A 179 8.59 4.93 -19.02
C ARG A 179 8.73 3.70 -18.13
N PRO A 180 8.19 2.54 -18.56
CA PRO A 180 8.31 1.29 -17.81
C PRO A 180 9.75 0.75 -17.88
N ASN A 181 10.05 -0.25 -17.05
CA ASN A 181 11.34 -0.94 -16.97
C ASN A 181 12.54 0.02 -16.81
N THR A 182 12.33 1.15 -16.14
CA THR A 182 13.28 2.23 -15.97
C THR A 182 13.57 2.47 -14.49
N LEU A 183 14.59 1.77 -13.99
CA LEU A 183 15.12 2.00 -12.64
C LEU A 183 15.98 3.27 -12.60
N ILE A 184 15.59 4.24 -11.76
CA ILE A 184 16.37 5.45 -11.52
C ILE A 184 17.41 5.21 -10.41
N GLY A 185 18.59 5.80 -10.60
CA GLY A 185 19.73 5.69 -9.69
C GLY A 185 20.76 4.64 -10.10
N THR A 186 20.58 4.01 -11.27
CA THR A 186 21.59 3.12 -11.88
C THR A 186 22.14 3.75 -13.16
N VAL A 187 21.40 3.66 -14.27
CA VAL A 187 21.80 4.19 -15.58
C VAL A 187 21.37 5.65 -15.75
N ILE A 188 20.15 5.96 -15.32
CA ILE A 188 19.61 7.33 -15.30
C ILE A 188 19.68 7.83 -13.86
N THR A 189 20.31 8.97 -13.62
CA THR A 189 20.45 9.58 -12.29
C THR A 189 19.56 10.81 -12.13
N LEU A 190 19.41 11.30 -10.89
CA LEU A 190 18.68 12.54 -10.62
C LEU A 190 19.32 13.74 -11.33
N ASP A 191 20.65 13.79 -11.41
CA ASP A 191 21.38 14.87 -12.07
C ASP A 191 21.11 14.90 -13.58
N MET A 192 20.99 13.73 -14.22
CA MET A 192 20.61 13.64 -15.63
C MET A 192 19.20 14.16 -15.87
N LEU A 193 18.24 13.82 -14.99
CA LEU A 193 16.89 14.37 -15.06
C LEU A 193 16.92 15.90 -14.91
N LYS A 194 17.71 16.44 -13.97
CA LYS A 194 17.87 17.90 -13.85
C LYS A 194 18.48 18.51 -15.11
N SER A 195 19.51 17.90 -15.70
CA SER A 195 20.15 18.41 -16.94
C SER A 195 19.23 18.36 -18.15
N ASP A 196 18.28 17.41 -18.20
CA ASP A 196 17.26 17.30 -19.25
C ASP A 196 16.12 18.33 -19.12
N GLY A 197 16.20 19.22 -18.12
CA GLY A 197 15.27 20.31 -17.89
C GLY A 197 14.03 19.92 -17.10
N TYR A 198 14.07 18.84 -16.32
CA TYR A 198 13.01 18.58 -15.34
C TYR A 198 13.10 19.60 -14.20
N LYS A 199 12.08 20.44 -14.08
CA LYS A 199 12.01 21.51 -13.08
C LYS A 199 11.82 20.97 -11.68
N ALA A 200 11.03 19.90 -11.55
CA ALA A 200 10.84 19.18 -10.31
C ALA A 200 10.95 17.67 -10.52
N ILE A 201 11.47 16.98 -9.50
CA ILE A 201 11.54 15.52 -9.43
C ILE A 201 10.83 15.06 -8.17
N PHE A 202 9.93 14.10 -8.29
CA PHE A 202 9.16 13.52 -7.19
C PHE A 202 9.51 12.05 -7.01
N ILE A 203 10.14 11.70 -5.88
CA ILE A 203 10.56 10.35 -5.53
C ILE A 203 9.44 9.64 -4.77
N ALA A 204 8.90 8.59 -5.37
CA ALA A 204 7.78 7.78 -4.87
C ALA A 204 8.06 6.27 -5.01
N THR A 205 9.32 5.86 -4.85
CA THR A 205 9.75 4.47 -5.10
C THR A 205 9.23 3.46 -4.11
N GLY A 206 8.74 3.88 -2.94
CA GLY A 206 8.32 2.99 -1.86
C GLY A 206 9.48 2.18 -1.25
N VAL A 207 9.13 1.03 -0.66
CA VAL A 207 10.06 0.15 0.09
C VAL A 207 10.04 -1.28 -0.47
N TRP A 208 11.01 -1.60 -1.34
CA TRP A 208 11.06 -2.88 -2.07
C TRP A 208 12.22 -3.79 -1.67
N ASN A 209 13.02 -3.42 -0.67
CA ASN A 209 14.10 -4.27 -0.18
C ASN A 209 13.61 -5.11 1.01
N PRO A 210 13.42 -6.44 0.88
CA PRO A 210 12.94 -7.25 1.99
C PRO A 210 13.95 -7.26 3.16
N LYS A 211 13.46 -7.30 4.39
CA LYS A 211 14.33 -7.51 5.56
C LYS A 211 14.67 -9.00 5.70
N THR A 212 15.92 -9.25 6.03
CA THR A 212 16.45 -10.59 6.28
C THR A 212 16.20 -11.02 7.72
N LEU A 213 15.97 -12.32 7.93
CA LEU A 213 15.89 -12.93 9.27
C LEU A 213 17.25 -12.90 9.97
N ASN A 214 18.34 -12.91 9.19
CA ASN A 214 19.72 -13.02 9.65
C ASN A 214 19.97 -14.32 10.42
N VAL A 215 19.44 -15.42 9.89
CA VAL A 215 19.63 -16.77 10.43
C VAL A 215 20.37 -17.64 9.43
N LYS A 216 21.06 -18.67 9.93
CA LYS A 216 21.71 -19.66 9.06
C LYS A 216 20.65 -20.38 8.21
N GLY A 217 20.97 -20.61 6.93
CA GLY A 217 20.08 -21.26 5.96
C GLY A 217 19.17 -20.32 5.17
N GLU A 218 19.15 -19.02 5.46
CA GLU A 218 18.29 -18.07 4.72
C GLU A 218 18.65 -17.93 3.23
N THR A 219 19.82 -18.41 2.81
CA THR A 219 20.28 -18.40 1.41
C THR A 219 19.94 -19.66 0.63
N LEU A 220 19.25 -20.63 1.24
CA LEU A 220 18.85 -21.87 0.57
C LEU A 220 17.87 -21.59 -0.57
N GLY A 221 17.91 -22.44 -1.61
CA GLY A 221 17.16 -22.21 -2.86
C GLY A 221 15.64 -22.25 -2.73
N ASN A 222 15.13 -22.82 -1.64
CA ASN A 222 13.71 -22.88 -1.28
C ASN A 222 13.28 -21.81 -0.26
N VAL A 223 14.13 -20.82 0.00
CA VAL A 223 13.81 -19.65 0.83
C VAL A 223 13.57 -18.45 -0.06
N HIS A 224 12.42 -17.81 0.12
CA HIS A 224 11.95 -16.71 -0.71
C HIS A 224 11.51 -15.52 0.15
N TYR A 225 11.43 -14.34 -0.44
CA TYR A 225 10.88 -13.15 0.20
C TYR A 225 9.48 -12.87 -0.31
N ALA A 226 8.56 -12.51 0.60
CA ALA A 226 7.15 -12.33 0.26
C ALA A 226 6.90 -11.28 -0.83
N ILE A 227 7.65 -10.17 -0.81
CA ILE A 227 7.49 -9.10 -1.79
C ILE A 227 7.89 -9.51 -3.21
N ASP A 228 8.85 -10.44 -3.33
CA ASP A 228 9.28 -10.99 -4.62
C ASP A 228 8.33 -12.11 -5.08
N TYR A 229 7.90 -12.95 -4.14
CA TYR A 229 6.89 -13.98 -4.42
C TYR A 229 5.58 -13.39 -4.94
N LEU A 230 5.06 -12.35 -4.29
CA LEU A 230 3.78 -11.73 -4.65
C LEU A 230 3.79 -11.06 -6.03
N LYS A 231 4.97 -10.64 -6.53
CA LYS A 231 5.14 -10.09 -7.88
C LYS A 231 4.80 -11.11 -8.97
N ALA A 232 5.24 -12.35 -8.79
CA ALA A 232 5.07 -13.41 -9.78
C ALA A 232 4.90 -14.79 -9.13
N PRO A 233 3.79 -15.06 -8.42
CA PRO A 233 3.61 -16.30 -7.65
C PRO A 233 3.76 -17.57 -8.49
N LYS A 234 3.36 -17.51 -9.77
CA LYS A 234 3.43 -18.63 -10.72
C LYS A 234 4.86 -19.00 -11.14
N SER A 235 5.85 -18.16 -10.85
CA SER A 235 7.26 -18.43 -11.15
C SER A 235 7.93 -19.31 -10.09
N TYR A 236 7.25 -19.61 -8.98
CA TYR A 236 7.80 -20.34 -7.85
C TYR A 236 7.26 -21.77 -7.81
N ASN A 237 8.15 -22.74 -7.59
CA ASN A 237 7.80 -24.12 -7.30
C ASN A 237 7.98 -24.39 -5.81
N LEU A 238 6.89 -24.26 -5.04
CA LEU A 238 6.94 -24.23 -3.58
C LEU A 238 6.79 -25.61 -2.91
N GLY A 239 6.51 -26.67 -3.68
CA GLY A 239 6.17 -27.98 -3.13
C GLY A 239 4.77 -28.04 -2.50
N GLU A 240 4.56 -28.98 -1.59
CA GLU A 240 3.26 -29.28 -0.99
C GLU A 240 3.04 -28.54 0.32
N ARG A 241 4.09 -28.28 1.10
CA ARG A 241 3.99 -27.64 2.41
C ARG A 241 4.88 -26.41 2.51
N VAL A 242 4.27 -25.27 2.78
CA VAL A 242 4.95 -23.96 2.80
C VAL A 242 4.78 -23.27 4.14
N VAL A 243 5.87 -22.67 4.63
CA VAL A 243 5.85 -21.83 5.83
C VAL A 243 6.06 -20.37 5.45
N VAL A 244 5.14 -19.51 5.86
CA VAL A 244 5.30 -18.05 5.81
C VAL A 244 5.75 -17.56 7.18
N ILE A 245 6.93 -16.93 7.26
CA ILE A 245 7.48 -16.38 8.50
C ILE A 245 7.14 -14.88 8.58
N GLY A 246 6.24 -14.53 9.50
CA GLY A 246 5.76 -13.15 9.67
C GLY A 246 4.26 -13.10 9.95
N ALA A 247 3.72 -11.93 10.32
CA ALA A 247 2.30 -11.79 10.64
C ALA A 247 1.71 -10.40 10.31
N GLY A 248 2.35 -9.66 9.41
CA GLY A 248 1.76 -8.42 8.85
C GLY A 248 0.89 -8.71 7.63
N ASN A 249 0.26 -7.67 7.07
CA ASN A 249 -0.62 -7.83 5.91
C ASN A 249 0.02 -8.57 4.74
N VAL A 250 1.29 -8.24 4.43
CA VAL A 250 2.07 -8.92 3.38
C VAL A 250 2.25 -10.42 3.67
N ALA A 251 2.34 -10.81 4.94
CA ALA A 251 2.41 -12.22 5.31
C ALA A 251 1.07 -12.93 5.08
N MET A 252 -0.06 -12.26 5.38
CA MET A 252 -1.40 -12.81 5.13
C MET A 252 -1.66 -12.96 3.63
N ASP A 253 -1.30 -11.94 2.84
CA ASP A 253 -1.42 -11.97 1.37
C ASP A 253 -0.57 -13.09 0.76
N ALA A 254 0.69 -13.23 1.20
CA ALA A 254 1.55 -14.31 0.75
C ALA A 254 0.96 -15.68 1.12
N ALA A 255 0.55 -15.88 2.37
CA ALA A 255 -0.01 -17.15 2.84
C ALA A 255 -1.29 -17.53 2.07
N ARG A 256 -2.21 -16.59 1.88
CA ARG A 256 -3.44 -16.83 1.10
C ARG A 256 -3.14 -17.11 -0.37
N THR A 257 -2.18 -16.41 -0.96
CA THR A 257 -1.75 -16.66 -2.34
C THR A 257 -1.16 -18.07 -2.49
N VAL A 258 -0.29 -18.51 -1.57
CA VAL A 258 0.23 -19.89 -1.55
C VAL A 258 -0.91 -20.90 -1.41
N LYS A 259 -1.83 -20.67 -0.47
CA LYS A 259 -2.95 -21.57 -0.21
C LYS A 259 -3.87 -21.72 -1.41
N ARG A 260 -4.20 -20.62 -2.08
CA ARG A 260 -5.01 -20.60 -3.31
C ARG A 260 -4.29 -21.22 -4.52
N ASN A 261 -2.96 -21.26 -4.50
CA ASN A 261 -2.15 -22.01 -5.47
C ASN A 261 -2.01 -23.50 -5.13
N GLY A 262 -2.66 -23.99 -4.06
CA GLY A 262 -2.85 -25.42 -3.80
C GLY A 262 -1.93 -26.04 -2.73
N ALA A 263 -1.03 -25.27 -2.11
CA ALA A 263 -0.12 -25.81 -1.09
C ALA A 263 -0.70 -25.72 0.34
N ASP A 264 -0.34 -26.69 1.18
CA ASP A 264 -0.62 -26.66 2.62
C ASP A 264 0.23 -25.57 3.28
N THR A 265 -0.44 -24.56 3.84
CA THR A 265 0.20 -23.30 4.20
C THR A 265 0.11 -23.04 5.70
N TYR A 266 1.26 -22.68 6.28
CA TYR A 266 1.41 -22.38 7.69
C TYR A 266 2.03 -20.99 7.87
N VAL A 267 1.44 -20.17 8.72
CA VAL A 267 2.06 -18.93 9.20
C VAL A 267 2.80 -19.23 10.49
N LEU A 268 4.13 -19.06 10.50
CA LEU A 268 4.96 -19.17 11.69
C LEU A 268 5.11 -17.78 12.32
N TYR A 269 4.62 -17.59 13.54
CA TYR A 269 4.69 -16.31 14.23
C TYR A 269 5.18 -16.45 15.67
N ARG A 270 6.05 -15.52 16.07
CA ARG A 270 6.73 -15.53 17.37
C ARG A 270 5.88 -15.02 18.54
N LYS A 271 4.62 -14.64 18.30
CA LYS A 271 3.69 -14.12 19.32
C LYS A 271 2.30 -14.71 19.13
N SER A 272 1.31 -14.19 19.84
CA SER A 272 -0.10 -14.60 19.74
C SER A 272 -0.83 -13.94 18.57
N PHE A 273 -2.10 -14.33 18.37
CA PHE A 273 -2.99 -13.68 17.39
C PHE A 273 -3.23 -12.20 17.71
N GLU A 274 -3.41 -11.86 18.99
CA GLU A 274 -3.70 -10.48 19.43
C GLU A 274 -2.51 -9.54 19.19
N ASP A 275 -1.30 -10.10 19.07
CA ASP A 275 -0.07 -9.37 18.82
C ASP A 275 0.31 -9.33 17.33
N MET A 276 -0.53 -9.83 16.42
CA MET A 276 -0.29 -9.76 14.98
C MET A 276 -0.45 -8.32 14.46
N PRO A 277 0.49 -7.81 13.65
CA PRO A 277 0.33 -6.51 13.01
C PRO A 277 -0.74 -6.47 11.92
N ALA A 278 -1.11 -7.63 11.34
CA ALA A 278 -2.13 -7.69 10.31
C ALA A 278 -3.51 -7.26 10.84
N THR A 279 -4.36 -6.76 9.93
CA THR A 279 -5.73 -6.41 10.30
C THR A 279 -6.52 -7.66 10.71
N LYS A 280 -7.55 -7.48 11.54
CA LYS A 280 -8.37 -8.62 11.99
C LYS A 280 -9.06 -9.28 10.81
N VAL A 281 -9.56 -8.47 9.87
CA VAL A 281 -10.19 -8.96 8.64
C VAL A 281 -9.22 -9.83 7.84
N GLU A 282 -7.98 -9.38 7.62
CA GLU A 282 -7.01 -10.18 6.85
C GLU A 282 -6.62 -11.49 7.53
N ILE A 283 -6.56 -11.50 8.87
CA ILE A 283 -6.30 -12.73 9.64
C ILE A 283 -7.47 -13.70 9.52
N GLU A 284 -8.71 -13.24 9.64
CA GLU A 284 -9.89 -14.10 9.51
C GLU A 284 -10.04 -14.63 8.08
N GLU A 285 -9.85 -13.79 7.05
CA GLU A 285 -9.86 -14.24 5.65
C GLU A 285 -8.76 -15.29 5.36
N ALA A 286 -7.59 -15.17 5.99
CA ALA A 286 -6.55 -16.20 5.88
C ALA A 286 -6.98 -17.53 6.53
N LYS A 287 -7.66 -17.49 7.68
CA LYS A 287 -8.22 -18.69 8.32
C LYS A 287 -9.32 -19.33 7.46
N GLU A 288 -10.18 -18.51 6.86
CA GLU A 288 -11.25 -18.96 5.95
C GLU A 288 -10.70 -19.64 4.69
N ASP A 289 -9.59 -19.13 4.13
CA ASP A 289 -8.85 -19.78 3.05
C ASP A 289 -8.18 -21.10 3.50
N GLY A 290 -8.14 -21.39 4.81
CA GLY A 290 -7.56 -22.61 5.39
C GLY A 290 -6.06 -22.52 5.66
N VAL A 291 -5.53 -21.31 5.86
CA VAL A 291 -4.17 -21.09 6.36
C VAL A 291 -4.09 -21.48 7.83
N LYS A 292 -3.08 -22.27 8.20
CA LYS A 292 -2.83 -22.70 9.58
C LYS A 292 -1.85 -21.75 10.26
N PHE A 293 -1.93 -21.62 11.58
CA PHE A 293 -1.08 -20.70 12.34
C PHE A 293 -0.29 -21.44 13.42
N GLU A 294 1.02 -21.32 13.34
CA GLU A 294 2.01 -21.87 14.25
C GLU A 294 2.55 -20.72 15.11
N LEU A 295 1.80 -20.39 16.16
CA LEU A 295 2.08 -19.29 17.06
C LEU A 295 3.15 -19.62 18.09
N TYR A 296 3.68 -18.58 18.73
CA TYR A 296 4.71 -18.69 19.76
C TYR A 296 5.97 -19.43 19.28
N LYS A 297 6.34 -19.27 18.01
CA LYS A 297 7.52 -19.89 17.42
C LYS A 297 8.38 -18.85 16.71
N ALA A 298 9.61 -18.68 17.19
CA ALA A 298 10.60 -17.82 16.56
C ALA A 298 11.60 -18.68 15.76
N PRO A 299 11.89 -18.35 14.49
CA PRO A 299 12.88 -19.08 13.71
C PRO A 299 14.30 -18.87 14.27
N LEU A 300 15.08 -19.93 14.31
CA LEU A 300 16.50 -19.92 14.74
C LEU A 300 17.45 -20.24 13.59
N GLU A 301 17.08 -21.22 12.76
CA GLU A 301 17.90 -21.72 11.66
C GLU A 301 16.95 -22.34 10.61
N ILE A 302 17.34 -22.28 9.34
CA ILE A 302 16.62 -22.87 8.23
C ILE A 302 17.42 -24.06 7.67
N TYR A 303 16.72 -25.14 7.38
CA TYR A 303 17.21 -26.38 6.77
C TYR A 303 16.57 -26.56 5.38
N GLU A 304 17.14 -27.43 4.57
CA GLU A 304 16.58 -27.79 3.24
C GLU A 304 15.14 -28.32 3.35
N ASP A 305 14.81 -29.03 4.42
CA ASP A 305 13.51 -29.68 4.63
C ASP A 305 12.70 -29.08 5.81
N GLY A 306 13.05 -27.88 6.29
CA GLY A 306 12.29 -27.26 7.37
C GLY A 306 12.90 -26.03 8.02
N VAL A 307 12.22 -25.54 9.05
CA VAL A 307 12.67 -24.43 9.89
C VAL A 307 12.84 -24.90 11.33
N LYS A 308 14.03 -24.72 11.89
CA LYS A 308 14.26 -24.84 13.32
C LYS A 308 13.69 -23.61 14.01
N TYR A 309 12.86 -23.83 15.02
CA TYR A 309 12.28 -22.78 15.83
C TYR A 309 12.59 -22.99 17.31
N ILE A 310 12.43 -21.93 18.08
CA ILE A 310 12.34 -21.94 19.54
C ILE A 310 10.98 -21.43 19.96
N GLN A 311 10.39 -22.03 21.01
CA GLN A 311 9.12 -21.53 21.52
C GLN A 311 9.33 -20.18 22.23
N THR A 312 8.29 -19.35 22.20
CA THR A 312 8.25 -18.10 22.93
C THR A 312 7.09 -18.09 23.92
N GLU A 313 7.22 -17.32 24.98
CA GLU A 313 6.14 -17.10 25.93
C GLU A 313 5.86 -15.60 26.09
N ARG A 314 4.60 -15.27 26.35
CA ARG A 314 4.17 -13.91 26.66
C ARG A 314 4.42 -13.64 28.14
N VAL A 315 5.22 -12.62 28.42
CA VAL A 315 5.58 -12.21 29.78
C VAL A 315 5.01 -10.82 30.05
N ILE A 316 4.23 -10.69 31.12
CA ILE A 316 3.71 -9.40 31.59
C ILE A 316 4.56 -8.98 32.79
N SER A 317 5.28 -7.88 32.65
CA SER A 317 6.05 -7.26 33.73
C SER A 317 5.14 -6.67 34.81
N GLU A 318 5.67 -6.44 36.01
CA GLU A 318 4.94 -5.83 37.13
C GLU A 318 4.36 -4.44 36.81
N ASP A 319 4.98 -3.71 35.87
CA ASP A 319 4.53 -2.42 35.35
C ASP A 319 3.47 -2.53 34.23
N GLY A 320 3.00 -3.75 33.94
CA GLY A 320 2.02 -4.04 32.90
C GLY A 320 2.59 -4.12 31.49
N ARG A 321 3.91 -3.98 31.30
CA ARG A 321 4.52 -4.10 29.96
C ARG A 321 4.50 -5.54 29.48
N VAL A 322 4.00 -5.74 28.27
CA VAL A 322 4.01 -7.04 27.59
C VAL A 322 5.31 -7.20 26.82
N SER A 323 6.02 -8.30 27.08
CA SER A 323 7.21 -8.72 26.36
C SER A 323 7.10 -10.20 25.98
N PHE A 324 8.01 -10.67 25.13
CA PHE A 324 8.10 -12.07 24.74
C PHE A 324 9.51 -12.57 24.99
N LYS A 325 9.63 -13.75 25.61
CA LYS A 325 10.91 -14.39 25.88
C LYS A 325 10.98 -15.74 25.19
N THR A 326 12.17 -16.15 24.79
CA THR A 326 12.43 -17.49 24.25
C THR A 326 12.54 -18.49 25.39
N LEU A 327 12.00 -19.69 25.17
CA LEU A 327 12.07 -20.80 26.12
C LEU A 327 13.25 -21.70 25.72
N GLU A 328 14.40 -21.59 26.40
CA GLU A 328 15.56 -22.44 26.11
C GLU A 328 15.23 -23.93 26.29
N GLY A 329 15.75 -24.80 25.41
CA GLY A 329 15.45 -26.23 25.43
C GLY A 329 14.10 -26.62 24.82
N SER A 330 13.33 -25.65 24.30
CA SER A 330 12.05 -25.87 23.62
C SER A 330 12.17 -25.94 22.09
N GLU A 331 13.39 -26.12 21.57
CA GLU A 331 13.64 -26.11 20.14
C GLU A 331 12.91 -27.25 19.43
N GLY A 332 12.36 -26.94 18.26
CA GLY A 332 11.71 -27.92 17.41
C GLY A 332 12.02 -27.66 15.95
N VAL A 333 11.62 -28.58 15.09
CA VAL A 333 11.73 -28.44 13.63
C VAL A 333 10.34 -28.53 13.03
N PHE A 334 9.97 -27.52 12.26
CA PHE A 334 8.78 -27.56 11.43
C PHE A 334 9.19 -27.95 10.01
N LYS A 335 8.78 -29.14 9.56
CA LYS A 335 9.10 -29.64 8.22
C LYS A 335 8.29 -28.92 7.15
N CYS A 336 8.93 -28.47 6.09
CA CYS A 336 8.30 -27.83 4.93
C CYS A 336 9.22 -27.87 3.71
N ASP A 337 8.63 -27.73 2.52
CA ASP A 337 9.34 -27.76 1.24
C ASP A 337 9.89 -26.38 0.87
N SER A 338 9.20 -25.31 1.27
CA SER A 338 9.61 -23.93 1.00
C SER A 338 9.22 -22.97 2.11
N ILE A 339 9.99 -21.88 2.21
CA ILE A 339 9.82 -20.84 3.23
C ILE A 339 9.68 -19.48 2.54
N ILE A 340 8.69 -18.70 2.97
CA ILE A 340 8.50 -17.31 2.54
C ILE A 340 8.70 -16.37 3.72
N VAL A 341 9.71 -15.52 3.65
CA VAL A 341 10.05 -14.53 4.67
C VAL A 341 9.27 -13.24 4.45
N ALA A 342 8.52 -12.80 5.47
CA ALA A 342 7.60 -11.66 5.41
C ALA A 342 7.75 -10.74 6.65
N ILE A 343 8.98 -10.34 6.98
CA ILE A 343 9.31 -9.59 8.20
C ILE A 343 9.64 -8.10 7.98
N SER A 344 8.85 -7.44 7.13
CA SER A 344 8.99 -6.02 6.72
C SER A 344 9.97 -5.79 5.55
N GLN A 345 10.04 -4.55 5.11
CA GLN A 345 10.84 -4.07 3.98
C GLN A 345 11.55 -2.76 4.35
N ALA A 346 12.48 -2.35 3.49
CA ALA A 346 13.27 -1.13 3.56
C ALA A 346 13.34 -0.48 2.15
N PRO A 347 13.67 0.81 2.05
CA PRO A 347 13.94 1.44 0.77
C PRO A 347 15.19 0.85 0.11
N ARG A 348 15.23 0.88 -1.22
CA ARG A 348 16.43 0.55 -2.00
C ARG A 348 17.39 1.74 -2.01
N THR A 349 18.68 1.47 -2.12
CA THR A 349 19.74 2.50 -2.04
C THR A 349 20.12 3.11 -3.39
N ASN A 350 19.55 2.66 -4.52
CA ASN A 350 19.96 3.06 -5.86
C ASN A 350 19.95 4.59 -6.06
N ILE A 351 18.83 5.26 -5.72
CA ILE A 351 18.69 6.72 -5.90
C ILE A 351 19.65 7.49 -4.99
N VAL A 352 19.83 7.02 -3.76
CA VAL A 352 20.66 7.68 -2.73
C VAL A 352 22.15 7.50 -3.04
N SER A 353 22.56 6.29 -3.42
CA SER A 353 23.97 5.97 -3.74
C SER A 353 24.50 6.72 -4.96
N SER A 354 23.63 7.07 -5.90
CA SER A 354 23.94 7.88 -7.07
C SER A 354 23.79 9.39 -6.86
N SER A 355 23.26 9.83 -5.71
CA SER A 355 22.96 11.24 -5.41
C SER A 355 23.46 11.60 -4.02
N ARG A 356 24.76 11.90 -3.89
CA ARG A 356 25.45 12.08 -2.58
C ARG A 356 24.85 13.16 -1.68
N GLU A 357 24.11 14.11 -2.24
CA GLU A 357 23.47 15.21 -1.50
C GLU A 357 22.07 14.85 -0.98
N LEU A 358 21.50 13.71 -1.38
CA LEU A 358 20.21 13.25 -0.89
C LEU A 358 20.37 12.58 0.48
N SER A 359 19.78 13.18 1.52
CA SER A 359 19.91 12.67 2.89
C SER A 359 18.90 11.57 3.19
N THR A 360 19.34 10.57 3.96
CA THR A 360 18.49 9.51 4.49
C THR A 360 18.63 9.38 6.00
N ASP A 361 17.59 8.88 6.65
CA ASP A 361 17.65 8.53 8.06
C ASP A 361 18.40 7.21 8.32
N LYS A 362 18.46 6.79 9.58
CA LYS A 362 19.14 5.53 9.99
C LYS A 362 18.47 4.25 9.44
N TYR A 363 17.27 4.35 8.89
CA TYR A 363 16.54 3.25 8.25
C TYR A 363 16.63 3.30 6.72
N GLY A 364 17.36 4.28 6.17
CA GLY A 364 17.53 4.50 4.73
C GLY A 364 16.37 5.27 4.09
N LEU A 365 15.40 5.76 4.87
CA LEU A 365 14.26 6.53 4.35
C LEU A 365 14.73 7.93 3.94
N VAL A 366 14.20 8.45 2.84
CA VAL A 366 14.54 9.80 2.35
C VAL A 366 14.02 10.84 3.34
N VAL A 367 14.90 11.73 3.78
CA VAL A 367 14.55 12.80 4.71
C VAL A 367 13.87 13.94 3.95
N THR A 368 12.70 14.35 4.42
CA THR A 368 11.96 15.50 3.91
C THR A 368 11.43 16.40 5.02
N ASP A 369 11.09 17.64 4.68
CA ASP A 369 10.22 18.47 5.52
C ASP A 369 8.73 18.08 5.39
N GLU A 370 7.83 18.85 6.02
CA GLU A 370 6.39 18.62 5.98
C GLU A 370 5.76 18.82 4.59
N LYS A 371 6.43 19.56 3.69
CA LYS A 371 6.04 19.77 2.30
C LYS A 371 6.63 18.71 1.36
N GLY A 372 7.40 17.75 1.90
CA GLY A 372 8.06 16.71 1.11
C GLY A 372 9.32 17.18 0.42
N ILE A 373 9.87 18.35 0.76
CA ILE A 373 11.10 18.89 0.19
C ILE A 373 12.29 18.11 0.74
N THR A 374 13.14 17.59 -0.15
CA THR A 374 14.37 16.87 0.24
C THR A 374 15.54 17.85 0.43
N THR A 375 16.71 17.33 0.81
CA THR A 375 17.96 18.12 0.85
C THR A 375 18.45 18.58 -0.52
N LEU A 376 17.91 18.03 -1.61
CA LEU A 376 18.21 18.45 -2.97
C LEU A 376 17.16 19.43 -3.49
N ASN A 377 17.59 20.64 -3.88
CA ASN A 377 16.68 21.63 -4.46
C ASN A 377 15.99 21.09 -5.72
N GLY A 378 14.69 21.37 -5.85
CA GLY A 378 13.81 20.86 -6.90
C GLY A 378 13.48 19.36 -6.79
N VAL A 379 13.89 18.68 -5.71
CA VAL A 379 13.60 17.26 -5.48
C VAL A 379 12.72 17.09 -4.25
N PHE A 380 11.63 16.36 -4.45
CA PHE A 380 10.60 16.08 -3.46
C PHE A 380 10.45 14.58 -3.28
N ALA A 381 9.93 14.12 -2.15
CA ALA A 381 9.63 12.71 -1.92
C ALA A 381 8.35 12.53 -1.10
N SER A 382 7.64 11.41 -1.35
CA SER A 382 6.49 11.01 -0.54
C SER A 382 6.19 9.51 -0.64
N GLY A 383 5.25 9.06 0.17
CA GLY A 383 4.90 7.64 0.32
C GLY A 383 5.94 6.87 1.14
N ASP A 384 5.95 5.55 0.97
CA ASP A 384 6.68 4.66 1.87
C ASP A 384 8.20 4.88 1.88
N VAL A 385 8.77 5.48 0.83
CA VAL A 385 10.20 5.83 0.78
C VAL A 385 10.59 6.89 1.82
N VAL A 386 9.61 7.66 2.32
CA VAL A 386 9.77 8.67 3.38
C VAL A 386 9.24 8.15 4.71
N SER A 387 8.02 7.58 4.73
CA SER A 387 7.34 7.22 5.98
C SER A 387 7.60 5.80 6.48
N GLY A 388 8.25 4.96 5.68
CA GLY A 388 8.14 3.51 5.78
C GLY A 388 6.75 3.02 5.35
N PRO A 389 6.51 1.69 5.38
CA PRO A 389 5.29 1.09 4.87
C PRO A 389 4.05 1.59 5.63
N LYS A 390 3.13 2.24 4.90
CA LYS A 390 1.86 2.78 5.41
C LYS A 390 0.68 2.30 4.55
N THR A 391 -0.53 2.75 4.88
CA THR A 391 -1.72 2.44 4.07
C THR A 391 -1.74 3.24 2.77
N VAL A 392 -2.44 2.73 1.75
CA VAL A 392 -2.61 3.41 0.46
C VAL A 392 -3.18 4.83 0.66
N VAL A 393 -4.20 4.98 1.51
CA VAL A 393 -4.83 6.29 1.77
C VAL A 393 -3.89 7.29 2.47
N GLU A 394 -2.97 6.83 3.33
CA GLU A 394 -1.93 7.69 3.91
C GLU A 394 -0.93 8.15 2.84
N ALA A 395 -0.54 7.25 1.92
CA ALA A 395 0.33 7.59 0.81
C ALA A 395 -0.33 8.65 -0.10
N VAL A 396 -1.62 8.51 -0.41
CA VAL A 396 -2.39 9.52 -1.16
C VAL A 396 -2.41 10.85 -0.41
N ALA A 397 -2.77 10.84 0.88
CA ALA A 397 -2.90 12.06 1.69
C ALA A 397 -1.61 12.87 1.77
N ASN A 398 -0.48 12.20 1.95
CA ASN A 398 0.82 12.85 1.96
C ASN A 398 1.21 13.35 0.56
N SER A 399 1.04 12.51 -0.47
CA SER A 399 1.43 12.86 -1.84
C SER A 399 0.61 14.03 -2.40
N LYS A 400 -0.65 14.16 -1.99
CA LYS A 400 -1.49 15.33 -2.34
C LYS A 400 -0.87 16.64 -1.85
N LYS A 401 -0.38 16.68 -0.60
CA LYS A 401 0.30 17.85 -0.05
C LYS A 401 1.59 18.17 -0.80
N VAL A 402 2.39 17.14 -1.09
CA VAL A 402 3.66 17.30 -1.81
C VAL A 402 3.44 17.76 -3.26
N ALA A 403 2.41 17.24 -3.94
CA ALA A 403 2.07 17.68 -5.30
C ALA A 403 1.69 19.17 -5.35
N TYR A 404 0.97 19.69 -4.35
CA TYR A 404 0.74 21.14 -4.24
C TYR A 404 2.00 21.93 -3.92
N ALA A 405 2.91 21.39 -3.10
CA ALA A 405 4.20 22.03 -2.85
C ALA A 405 5.09 22.09 -4.11
N ILE A 406 5.02 21.07 -4.98
CA ILE A 406 5.68 21.07 -6.29
C ILE A 406 5.09 22.16 -7.19
N ASP A 407 3.76 22.29 -7.25
CA ASP A 407 3.08 23.36 -8.00
C ASP A 407 3.49 24.75 -7.48
N GLU A 408 3.53 24.96 -6.16
CA GLU A 408 4.05 26.19 -5.55
C GLU A 408 5.51 26.47 -5.94
N PHE A 409 6.36 25.43 -5.92
CA PHE A 409 7.76 25.56 -6.27
C PHE A 409 7.95 25.95 -7.75
N CYS A 410 7.23 25.30 -8.66
CA CYS A 410 7.30 25.56 -10.10
C CYS A 410 6.75 26.93 -10.50
N ARG A 411 5.84 27.53 -9.72
CA ARG A 411 5.34 28.89 -10.00
C ARG A 411 6.29 29.99 -9.55
N ASN A 412 7.14 29.71 -8.57
CA ASN A 412 8.03 30.68 -7.92
C ASN A 412 9.48 30.64 -8.42
N ASN A 413 9.82 29.63 -9.22
CA ASN A 413 11.12 29.44 -9.88
C ASN A 413 10.87 29.13 -11.35
#